data_AF-S7Q947-F1
#
_entry.id   AF-S7Q947-F1
#
_cell.length_a   1.000
_cell.length_b   1.000
_cell.length_c   1.000
_cell.angle_alpha   90.00
_cell.angle_beta   90.00
_cell.angle_gamma   90.00
#
_symmetry.space_group_name_H-M   'P 1'
#
loop_
_entity.id
_entity.type
_entity.pdbx_description
1 polymer ?
#
loop_
_entity_poly.entity_id
_entity_poly.type
_entity_poly.pdbx_seq_one_letter_code
_entity_poly.pdbx_strand_id
1 'polypeptide(L)'
;MNLKAAGALRAVLFIFASVCAWYSGYLLAQLVPEVPLSSAIYSIRSIGERPILKAPAPKRQKCDHWSPCPPNTYAYRLLSGGGRDKYAKICFEDELLKEDAKKTIEALGSKEIRNMRFRSSWVFLTAKGFELPAGIEREKINHSDAAKNRYPGWPAEIQIDGCVPKELS
;
A
#
# COMPACT_ATOMS: atom_id res chain seq x y z
N MET A 1 60.06 32.75 55.68
CA MET A 1 58.61 32.46 55.57
C MET A 1 58.43 30.95 55.42
N ASN A 2 57.78 30.29 56.38
CA ASN A 2 57.89 28.84 56.57
C ASN A 2 56.99 28.04 55.60
N LEU A 3 57.61 27.20 54.75
CA LEU A 3 56.96 26.31 53.77
C LEU A 3 55.88 25.40 54.41
N LYS A 4 56.05 25.02 55.67
CA LYS A 4 55.09 24.20 56.45
C LYS A 4 53.77 24.93 56.73
N ALA A 5 53.80 26.23 56.98
CA ALA A 5 52.61 27.03 57.26
C ALA A 5 51.76 27.24 55.99
N ALA A 6 52.41 27.38 54.84
CA ALA A 6 51.74 27.48 53.53
C ALA A 6 51.03 26.18 53.13
N GLY A 7 51.64 25.01 53.42
CA GLY A 7 51.03 23.71 53.17
C GLY A 7 49.80 23.44 54.06
N ALA A 8 49.91 23.75 55.36
CA ALA A 8 48.80 23.60 56.30
C ALA A 8 47.61 24.51 55.95
N LEU A 9 47.86 25.76 55.55
CA LEU A 9 46.81 26.69 55.12
C LEU A 9 46.07 26.19 53.87
N ARG A 10 46.79 25.63 52.89
CA ARG A 10 46.17 25.03 51.69
C ARG A 10 45.30 23.83 52.03
N ALA A 11 45.77 22.95 52.91
CA ALA A 11 45.00 21.78 53.35
C ALA A 11 43.68 22.20 54.03
N VAL A 12 43.71 23.21 54.91
CA VAL A 12 42.50 23.76 55.55
C VAL A 12 41.54 24.35 54.52
N LEU A 13 42.05 25.10 53.53
CA LEU A 13 41.22 25.66 52.46
C LEU A 13 40.57 24.56 51.60
N PHE A 14 41.28 23.47 51.30
CA PHE A 14 40.72 22.34 50.55
C PHE A 14 39.61 21.63 51.33
N ILE A 15 39.79 21.43 52.63
CA ILE A 15 38.76 20.81 53.48
C ILE A 15 37.52 21.71 53.54
N PHE A 16 37.71 23.02 53.75
CA PHE A 16 36.61 23.98 53.77
C PHE A 16 35.85 24.01 52.43
N ALA A 17 36.58 24.08 51.30
CA ALA A 17 35.97 24.05 49.98
C ALA A 17 35.17 22.76 49.72
N SER A 18 35.67 21.61 50.17
CA SER A 18 34.98 20.32 50.07
C SER A 18 33.68 20.30 50.87
N VAL A 19 33.71 20.78 52.12
CA VAL A 19 32.52 20.89 52.97
C VAL A 19 31.51 21.86 52.37
N CYS A 20 31.95 23.01 51.87
CA CYS A 20 31.08 23.98 51.20
C CYS A 20 30.44 23.41 49.94
N ALA A 21 31.18 22.65 49.12
CA ALA A 21 30.67 22.00 47.92
C ALA A 21 29.61 20.93 48.26
N TRP A 22 29.84 20.15 49.32
CA TRP A 22 28.86 19.18 49.78
C TRP A 22 27.58 19.85 50.29
N TYR A 23 27.73 20.91 51.09
CA TYR A 23 26.59 21.62 51.68
C TYR A 23 25.77 22.37 50.62
N SER A 24 26.44 22.97 49.62
CA SER A 24 25.75 23.64 48.52
C SER A 24 25.01 22.65 47.61
N GLY A 25 25.57 21.46 47.36
CA GLY A 25 24.89 20.38 46.64
C GLY A 25 23.63 19.89 47.38
N TYR A 26 23.71 19.74 48.70
CA TYR A 26 22.55 19.39 49.53
C TYR A 26 21.47 20.49 49.52
N LEU A 27 21.88 21.75 49.63
CA LEU A 27 20.96 22.89 49.57
C LEU A 27 20.28 23.01 48.19
N LEU A 28 21.03 22.76 47.11
CA LEU A 28 20.48 22.72 45.74
C LEU A 28 19.46 21.57 45.58
N ALA A 29 19.73 20.40 46.16
CA ALA A 29 18.77 19.29 46.14
C ALA A 29 17.46 19.63 46.89
N GLN A 30 17.51 20.50 47.92
CA GLN A 30 16.31 20.99 48.60
C GLN A 30 15.61 22.13 47.84
N LEU A 31 16.34 22.92 47.03
CA LEU A 31 15.80 24.03 46.25
C LEU A 31 15.23 23.64 44.87
N VAL A 32 15.51 22.43 44.37
CA VAL A 32 14.87 21.91 43.15
C VAL A 32 13.52 21.29 43.55
N PRO A 33 12.39 21.93 43.28
CA PRO A 33 11.10 21.35 43.61
C PRO A 33 10.84 20.16 42.68
N GLU A 34 10.26 19.07 43.20
CA GLU A 34 9.92 17.81 42.48
C GLU A 34 8.86 17.96 41.36
N VAL A 35 8.24 19.14 41.23
CA VAL A 35 7.08 19.43 40.37
C VAL A 35 7.35 19.53 38.85
N PRO A 36 8.49 20.03 38.33
CA PRO A 36 8.73 20.13 36.90
C PRO A 36 9.18 18.80 36.28
N LEU A 37 9.73 17.88 37.07
CA LEU A 37 10.16 16.58 36.57
C LEU A 37 8.97 15.64 36.36
N SER A 38 8.00 15.68 37.27
CA SER A 38 6.78 14.87 37.18
C SER A 38 5.88 15.28 36.00
N SER A 39 5.79 16.58 35.69
CA SER A 39 5.04 17.07 34.50
C SER A 39 5.72 16.72 33.18
N ALA A 40 7.06 16.79 33.13
CA ALA A 40 7.85 16.37 31.97
C ALA A 40 7.74 14.85 31.73
N ILE A 41 7.78 14.05 32.80
CA ILE A 41 7.62 12.59 32.72
C ILE A 41 6.18 12.23 32.29
N TYR A 42 5.18 12.95 32.79
CA TYR A 42 3.77 12.72 32.40
C TYR A 42 3.52 13.04 30.92
N SER A 43 4.07 14.15 30.42
CA SER A 43 3.96 14.53 29.01
C SER A 43 4.67 13.55 28.07
N ILE A 44 5.86 13.04 28.44
CA ILE A 44 6.56 12.02 27.65
C ILE A 44 5.81 10.68 27.65
N ARG A 45 5.23 10.27 28.79
CA ARG A 45 4.44 9.03 28.88
C ARG A 45 3.19 9.09 27.98
N SER A 46 2.53 10.25 27.91
CA SER A 46 1.35 10.47 27.05
C SER A 46 1.64 10.40 25.54
N ILE A 47 2.89 10.60 25.12
CA ILE A 47 3.30 10.49 23.70
C ILE A 47 3.45 9.02 23.29
N GLY A 48 3.89 8.15 24.21
CA GLY A 48 3.95 6.70 23.99
C GLY A 48 2.60 5.99 23.96
N GLU A 49 1.55 6.62 24.53
CA GLU A 49 0.18 6.10 24.53
C GLU A 49 -0.67 6.61 23.37
N ARG A 50 -0.15 7.46 22.48
CA ARG A 50 -0.90 7.83 21.27
C ARG A 50 -1.14 6.55 20.47
N PRO A 51 -2.40 6.12 20.28
CA PRO A 51 -2.67 4.92 19.51
C PRO A 51 -2.11 5.17 18.12
N ILE A 52 -1.17 4.34 17.71
CA ILE A 52 -0.76 4.25 16.32
C ILE A 52 -2.07 3.99 15.57
N LEU A 53 -2.57 5.00 14.85
CA LEU A 53 -3.70 4.85 13.96
C LEU A 53 -3.25 3.88 12.87
N LYS A 54 -3.38 2.59 13.15
CA LYS A 54 -3.24 1.55 12.14
C LYS A 54 -4.41 1.77 11.21
N ALA A 55 -4.12 2.27 10.02
CA ALA A 55 -5.10 2.26 8.96
C ALA A 55 -5.66 0.84 8.87
N PRO A 56 -6.99 0.65 8.87
CA PRO A 56 -7.56 -0.67 8.71
C PRO A 56 -6.99 -1.31 7.44
N ALA A 57 -6.70 -2.61 7.50
CA ALA A 57 -6.20 -3.33 6.32
C ALA A 57 -7.12 -3.02 5.13
N PRO A 58 -6.57 -2.63 3.97
CA PRO A 58 -7.39 -2.25 2.82
C PRO A 58 -8.33 -3.41 2.50
N LYS A 59 -9.64 -3.12 2.46
CA LYS A 59 -10.63 -4.14 2.13
C LYS A 59 -10.37 -4.59 0.69
N ARG A 60 -10.20 -5.90 0.49
CA ARG A 60 -10.12 -6.50 -0.84
C ARG A 60 -11.41 -6.19 -1.60
N GLN A 61 -11.26 -5.61 -2.79
CA GLN A 61 -12.39 -5.32 -3.68
C GLN A 61 -12.70 -6.54 -4.57
N LYS A 62 -13.92 -6.61 -5.11
CA LYS A 62 -14.32 -7.66 -6.05
C LYS A 62 -13.38 -7.71 -7.25
N CYS A 63 -13.01 -8.92 -7.67
CA CYS A 63 -12.06 -9.12 -8.77
C CYS A 63 -10.70 -8.40 -8.58
N ASP A 64 -10.33 -8.07 -7.35
CA ASP A 64 -9.10 -7.35 -6.97
C ASP A 64 -8.97 -5.96 -7.62
N HIS A 65 -10.09 -5.28 -7.85
CA HIS A 65 -10.10 -3.89 -8.33
C HIS A 65 -9.32 -2.94 -7.43
N TRP A 66 -8.72 -1.91 -8.04
CA TRP A 66 -8.01 -0.86 -7.29
C TRP A 66 -8.97 0.01 -6.46
N SER A 67 -10.11 0.38 -7.04
CA SER A 67 -11.17 1.15 -6.38
C SER A 67 -12.48 0.37 -6.34
N PRO A 68 -13.34 0.60 -5.33
CA PRO A 68 -14.66 -0.01 -5.27
C PRO A 68 -15.51 0.44 -6.46
N CYS A 69 -16.30 -0.50 -7.01
CA CYS A 69 -17.31 -0.16 -8.00
C CYS A 69 -18.48 0.63 -7.36
N PRO A 70 -19.14 1.54 -8.12
CA PRO A 70 -20.35 2.22 -7.68
C PRO A 70 -21.48 1.25 -7.30
N PRO A 71 -22.43 1.66 -6.44
CA PRO A 71 -23.60 0.84 -6.14
C PRO A 71 -24.39 0.53 -7.42
N ASN A 72 -25.09 -0.61 -7.42
CA ASN A 72 -25.86 -1.10 -8.57
C ASN A 72 -25.03 -1.35 -9.84
N THR A 73 -23.79 -1.80 -9.68
CA THR A 73 -22.96 -2.25 -10.81
C THR A 73 -22.43 -3.67 -10.57
N TYR A 74 -22.06 -4.35 -11.64
CA TYR A 74 -21.31 -5.60 -11.67
C TYR A 74 -19.83 -5.30 -11.88
N ALA A 75 -18.96 -5.90 -11.07
CA ALA A 75 -17.52 -5.81 -11.23
C ALA A 75 -17.01 -6.92 -12.17
N TYR A 76 -16.16 -6.56 -13.13
CA TYR A 76 -15.48 -7.54 -13.99
C TYR A 76 -13.99 -7.24 -14.11
N ARG A 77 -13.21 -8.29 -14.35
CA ARG A 77 -11.80 -8.19 -14.73
C ARG A 77 -11.46 -9.29 -15.73
N LEU A 78 -10.93 -8.89 -16.87
CA LEU A 78 -10.49 -9.77 -17.94
C LEU A 78 -8.98 -9.62 -18.07
N LEU A 79 -8.26 -10.73 -17.98
CA LEU A 79 -6.81 -10.80 -18.12
C LEU A 79 -6.49 -11.85 -19.18
N SER A 80 -5.76 -11.47 -20.22
CA SER A 80 -5.28 -12.43 -21.21
C SER A 80 -4.17 -13.30 -20.63
N GLY A 81 -3.94 -14.47 -21.24
CA GLY A 81 -2.70 -15.20 -21.03
C GLY A 81 -1.48 -14.42 -21.53
N GLY A 82 -0.30 -14.82 -21.06
CA GLY A 82 0.98 -14.21 -21.44
C GLY A 82 2.11 -15.24 -21.32
N GLY A 83 2.59 -15.75 -22.45
CA GLY A 83 3.54 -16.86 -22.43
C GLY A 83 2.88 -18.21 -22.12
N ARG A 84 3.66 -19.15 -21.57
CA ARG A 84 3.20 -20.50 -21.22
C ARG A 84 2.71 -20.65 -19.78
N ASP A 85 3.19 -19.78 -18.90
CA ASP A 85 2.98 -19.91 -17.45
C ASP A 85 1.91 -18.95 -16.90
N LYS A 86 1.46 -17.97 -17.70
CA LYS A 86 0.37 -17.05 -17.34
C LYS A 86 -0.87 -17.40 -18.14
N TYR A 87 -1.84 -18.01 -17.47
CA TYR A 87 -3.14 -18.35 -18.03
C TYR A 87 -4.07 -17.14 -18.07
N ALA A 88 -4.98 -17.13 -19.04
CA ALA A 88 -6.07 -16.17 -19.07
C ALA A 88 -6.96 -16.34 -17.83
N LYS A 89 -7.51 -15.22 -17.35
CA LYS A 89 -8.44 -15.19 -16.21
C LYS A 89 -9.60 -14.26 -16.54
N ILE A 90 -10.80 -14.77 -16.33
CA ILE A 90 -12.04 -14.01 -16.44
C ILE A 90 -12.66 -14.00 -15.05
N CYS A 91 -12.81 -12.82 -14.45
CA CYS A 91 -13.49 -12.63 -13.17
C CYS A 91 -14.76 -11.81 -13.37
N PHE A 92 -15.87 -12.28 -12.80
CA PHE A 92 -17.15 -11.58 -12.78
C PHE A 92 -17.76 -11.71 -11.39
N GLU A 93 -18.09 -10.59 -10.74
CA GLU A 93 -18.64 -10.56 -9.38
C GLU A 93 -17.84 -11.41 -8.35
N ASP A 94 -16.51 -11.42 -8.50
CA ASP A 94 -15.56 -12.21 -7.68
C ASP A 94 -15.53 -13.72 -7.95
N GLU A 95 -16.25 -14.19 -8.98
CA GLU A 95 -16.20 -15.57 -9.46
C GLU A 95 -15.31 -15.69 -10.71
N LEU A 96 -14.50 -16.76 -10.76
CA LEU A 96 -13.65 -17.08 -11.90
C LEU A 96 -14.40 -17.96 -12.92
N LEU A 97 -14.54 -17.46 -14.14
CA LEU A 97 -15.23 -18.15 -15.24
C LEU A 97 -14.23 -18.97 -16.09
N LYS A 98 -14.69 -20.10 -16.66
CA LYS A 98 -13.88 -21.03 -17.46
C LYS A 98 -14.23 -20.97 -18.95
N GLU A 99 -13.27 -21.32 -19.79
CA GLU A 99 -13.30 -21.11 -21.24
C GLU A 99 -14.01 -22.23 -22.01
N ASP A 100 -15.02 -21.87 -22.80
CA ASP A 100 -15.45 -22.62 -23.99
C ASP A 100 -16.35 -21.72 -24.86
N ALA A 101 -15.79 -20.86 -25.75
CA ALA A 101 -16.67 -19.87 -26.40
C ALA A 101 -16.20 -19.18 -27.70
N LYS A 102 -15.32 -19.72 -28.55
CA LYS A 102 -14.90 -18.94 -29.75
C LYS A 102 -16.04 -18.60 -30.74
N LYS A 103 -16.97 -19.52 -31.00
CA LYS A 103 -18.14 -19.26 -31.87
C LYS A 103 -19.18 -18.36 -31.20
N THR A 104 -19.35 -18.52 -29.90
CA THR A 104 -20.31 -17.75 -29.10
C THR A 104 -19.87 -16.29 -28.97
N ILE A 105 -18.57 -16.03 -28.82
CA ILE A 105 -18.06 -14.67 -28.62
C ILE A 105 -18.23 -13.81 -29.88
N GLU A 106 -18.04 -14.37 -31.08
CA GLU A 106 -18.28 -13.62 -32.30
C GLU A 106 -19.75 -13.19 -32.44
N ALA A 107 -20.69 -14.09 -32.14
CA ALA A 107 -22.12 -13.78 -32.13
C ALA A 107 -22.50 -12.72 -31.07
N LEU A 108 -21.64 -12.52 -30.07
CA LEU A 108 -21.80 -11.53 -29.01
C LEU A 108 -21.13 -10.18 -29.33
N GLY A 109 -20.60 -9.99 -30.54
CA GLY A 109 -20.18 -8.68 -31.06
C GLY A 109 -18.69 -8.35 -30.95
N SER A 110 -17.82 -9.34 -30.75
CA SER A 110 -16.36 -9.11 -30.80
C SER A 110 -15.90 -8.76 -32.22
N LYS A 111 -15.06 -7.71 -32.32
CA LYS A 111 -14.51 -7.24 -33.60
C LYS A 111 -13.12 -7.80 -33.87
N GLU A 112 -12.36 -8.12 -32.83
CA GLU A 112 -10.96 -8.55 -32.95
C GLU A 112 -10.77 -10.08 -32.89
N ILE A 113 -11.82 -10.85 -32.55
CA ILE A 113 -11.73 -12.32 -32.50
C ILE A 113 -11.25 -12.92 -33.85
N ARG A 114 -11.64 -12.31 -34.98
CA ARG A 114 -11.23 -12.74 -36.33
C ARG A 114 -9.81 -12.32 -36.71
N ASN A 115 -9.27 -11.30 -36.06
CA ASN A 115 -7.92 -10.78 -36.29
C ASN A 115 -6.88 -11.44 -35.37
N MET A 116 -7.29 -12.37 -34.49
CA MET A 116 -6.37 -13.08 -33.60
C MET A 116 -5.34 -13.89 -34.38
N ARG A 117 -4.06 -13.68 -34.03
CA ARG A 117 -2.92 -14.41 -34.57
C ARG A 117 -2.35 -15.38 -33.54
N PHE A 118 -1.52 -16.32 -33.99
CA PHE A 118 -0.76 -17.19 -33.09
C PHE A 118 -0.05 -16.38 -32.00
N ARG A 119 -0.30 -16.74 -30.73
CA ARG A 119 0.23 -16.08 -29.52
C ARG A 119 -0.24 -14.65 -29.27
N SER A 120 -1.36 -14.23 -29.85
CA SER A 120 -1.98 -12.95 -29.48
C SER A 120 -2.63 -13.05 -28.11
N SER A 121 -2.48 -11.99 -27.33
CA SER A 121 -3.19 -11.75 -26.08
C SER A 121 -4.46 -10.98 -26.38
N TRP A 122 -5.63 -11.45 -25.93
CA TRP A 122 -6.93 -10.84 -26.23
C TRP A 122 -7.89 -10.92 -25.03
N VAL A 123 -8.68 -9.86 -24.83
CA VAL A 123 -9.73 -9.77 -23.81
C VAL A 123 -10.96 -9.08 -24.40
N PHE A 124 -12.15 -9.57 -24.04
CA PHE A 124 -13.42 -9.05 -24.55
C PHE A 124 -14.53 -9.11 -23.50
N LEU A 125 -15.29 -8.02 -23.42
CA LEU A 125 -16.47 -7.86 -22.60
C LEU A 125 -17.70 -7.70 -23.49
N THR A 126 -18.74 -8.47 -23.19
CA THR A 126 -20.03 -8.40 -23.88
C THR A 126 -21.18 -8.59 -22.91
N ALA A 127 -22.35 -8.07 -23.28
CA ALA A 127 -23.60 -8.26 -22.59
C ALA A 127 -24.62 -8.92 -23.53
N LYS A 128 -25.39 -9.87 -23.01
CA LYS A 128 -26.46 -10.54 -23.74
C LYS A 128 -27.80 -9.96 -23.27
N GLY A 129 -28.56 -9.38 -24.20
CA GLY A 129 -29.89 -8.81 -23.91
C GLY A 129 -29.90 -7.31 -23.57
N PHE A 130 -28.75 -6.65 -23.55
CA PHE A 130 -28.64 -5.20 -23.42
C PHE A 130 -27.32 -4.68 -24.01
N GLU A 131 -27.25 -3.39 -24.32
CA GLU A 131 -26.03 -2.75 -24.82
C GLU A 131 -25.16 -2.21 -23.70
N LEU A 132 -23.85 -2.44 -23.77
CA LEU A 132 -22.89 -1.86 -22.83
C LEU A 132 -22.72 -0.35 -23.09
N PRO A 133 -22.57 0.48 -22.04
CA PRO A 133 -22.28 1.90 -22.19
C PRO A 133 -21.06 2.18 -23.09
N ALA A 134 -21.14 3.21 -23.94
CA ALA A 134 -20.12 3.52 -24.93
C ALA A 134 -18.73 3.87 -24.36
N GLY A 135 -18.66 4.29 -23.09
CA GLY A 135 -17.42 4.68 -22.41
C GLY A 135 -16.60 3.51 -21.84
N ILE A 136 -17.07 2.27 -21.94
CA ILE A 136 -16.37 1.10 -21.41
C ILE A 136 -15.38 0.54 -22.44
N GLU A 137 -14.14 0.28 -22.04
CA GLU A 137 -13.20 -0.52 -22.85
C GLU A 137 -13.71 -1.96 -22.95
N ARG A 138 -14.24 -2.31 -24.12
CA ARG A 138 -14.88 -3.61 -24.38
C ARG A 138 -13.91 -4.65 -24.94
N GLU A 139 -12.85 -4.23 -25.60
CA GLU A 139 -11.97 -5.14 -26.33
C GLU A 139 -10.56 -4.57 -26.42
N LYS A 140 -9.57 -5.43 -26.20
CA LYS A 140 -8.16 -5.09 -26.35
C LYS A 140 -7.42 -6.28 -26.92
N ILE A 141 -6.45 -6.00 -27.78
CA ILE A 141 -5.59 -7.02 -28.40
C ILE A 141 -4.13 -6.59 -28.36
N ASN A 142 -3.24 -7.55 -28.13
CA ASN A 142 -1.80 -7.35 -28.21
C ASN A 142 -1.19 -8.49 -29.03
N HIS A 143 -0.63 -8.15 -30.18
CA HIS A 143 -0.04 -9.10 -31.10
C HIS A 143 1.41 -9.41 -30.74
N SER A 144 1.84 -10.62 -31.05
CA SER A 144 3.25 -11.00 -30.94
C SER A 144 4.09 -10.20 -31.93
N ASP A 145 5.13 -9.55 -31.42
CA ASP A 145 6.14 -8.83 -32.18
C ASP A 145 7.50 -9.15 -31.54
N ALA A 146 8.41 -9.75 -32.31
CA ALA A 146 9.70 -10.21 -31.80
C ALA A 146 10.53 -9.10 -31.12
N ALA A 147 10.36 -7.84 -31.54
CA ALA A 147 11.05 -6.70 -30.94
C ALA A 147 10.37 -6.17 -29.66
N LYS A 148 9.08 -6.44 -29.47
CA LYS A 148 8.26 -5.90 -28.37
C LYS A 148 7.76 -6.96 -27.39
N ASN A 149 8.05 -8.22 -27.67
CA ASN A 149 7.61 -9.35 -26.87
C ASN A 149 8.23 -9.30 -25.47
N ARG A 150 7.37 -9.29 -24.45
CA ARG A 150 7.78 -9.31 -23.04
C ARG A 150 8.36 -10.67 -22.64
N TYR A 151 7.95 -11.73 -23.33
CA TYR A 151 8.35 -13.11 -23.05
C TYR A 151 8.94 -13.74 -24.32
N PRO A 152 9.74 -14.83 -24.22
CA PRO A 152 10.33 -15.50 -25.39
C PRO A 152 9.27 -15.93 -26.42
N GLY A 153 9.14 -15.12 -27.48
CA GLY A 153 8.17 -15.31 -28.55
C GLY A 153 6.70 -15.08 -28.15
N TRP A 154 6.42 -14.36 -27.06
CA TRP A 154 5.06 -14.02 -26.62
C TRP A 154 4.94 -12.55 -26.19
N PRO A 155 3.82 -11.88 -26.52
CA PRO A 155 3.56 -10.52 -26.09
C PRO A 155 3.19 -10.48 -24.60
N ALA A 156 3.18 -9.28 -24.03
CA ALA A 156 2.67 -9.08 -22.67
C ALA A 156 1.18 -9.43 -22.59
N GLU A 157 0.76 -9.88 -21.41
CA GLU A 157 -0.63 -9.97 -21.02
C GLU A 157 -1.31 -8.60 -21.07
N ILE A 158 -2.60 -8.59 -21.39
CA ILE A 158 -3.43 -7.39 -21.38
C ILE A 158 -4.59 -7.57 -20.42
N GLN A 159 -4.96 -6.46 -19.79
CA GLN A 159 -6.05 -6.40 -18.83
C GLN A 159 -7.05 -5.33 -19.25
N ILE A 160 -8.33 -5.65 -19.05
CA ILE A 160 -9.41 -4.65 -18.95
C ILE A 160 -10.22 -4.96 -17.69
N ASP A 161 -10.54 -3.93 -16.93
CA ASP A 161 -11.38 -4.02 -15.74
C ASP A 161 -12.29 -2.80 -15.64
N GLY A 162 -13.46 -3.00 -15.02
CA GLY A 162 -14.46 -1.96 -14.93
C GLY A 162 -15.74 -2.43 -14.26
N CYS A 163 -16.72 -1.53 -14.24
CA CYS A 163 -18.01 -1.74 -13.59
C CYS A 163 -19.13 -1.56 -14.63
N VAL A 164 -20.05 -2.53 -14.72
CA VAL A 164 -21.21 -2.47 -15.64
C VAL A 164 -22.48 -2.20 -14.83
N PRO A 165 -23.29 -1.18 -15.14
CA PRO A 165 -24.58 -0.95 -14.47
C PRO A 165 -25.51 -2.17 -14.55
N LYS A 166 -26.21 -2.49 -13.46
CA LYS A 166 -27.18 -3.61 -13.44
C LYS A 166 -28.48 -3.27 -14.16
N GLU A 167 -28.83 -1.99 -14.16
CA GLU A 167 -29.99 -1.44 -14.85
C GLU A 167 -29.48 -0.43 -15.88
N LEU A 168 -29.79 -0.68 -17.15
CA LEU A 168 -29.73 0.35 -18.18
C LEU A 168 -31.12 0.97 -18.22
N SER A 169 -31.25 2.16 -17.62
CA SER A 169 -32.40 3.02 -17.81
C SER A 169 -32.49 3.48 -19.26
#